data_AF-A0A535H7I4-F1
#
_entry.id   AF-A0A535H7I4-F1
#
_cell.length_a   1.000
_cell.length_b   1.000
_cell.length_c   1.000
_cell.angle_alpha   90.00
_cell.angle_beta   90.00
_cell.angle_gamma   90.00
#
_symmetry.space_group_name_H-M   'P 1'
#
loop_
_entity.id
_entity.type
_entity.pdbx_description
1 polymer ?
#
loop_
_entity_poly.entity_id
_entity_poly.type
_entity_poly.pdbx_seq_one_letter_code
_entity_poly.pdbx_strand_id
1 'polypeptide(L)'
;HEARGGTPEPPTWERNPQAKGLPAFLAATAARAQGEDAGNRFRLALQRARHEDHLPVDQHSTHRLAAERAKLDVARWELDVQTADFGTLAAEHTEAVRRGVFGVPTLVWPEGRSYYLKITDLIPGDRAVALYDAIETVHRFGEVIEIKTPESEGTLAA
;
A
#
# COMPACT_ATOMS: atom_id res chain seq x y z
N HIS A 1 -7.00 -10.32 -22.18
CA HIS A 1 -7.41 -10.89 -20.88
C HIS A 1 -8.93 -10.78 -20.82
N GLU A 2 -9.63 -11.87 -21.12
CA GLU A 2 -11.10 -11.86 -21.18
C GLU A 2 -11.68 -11.44 -19.83
N ALA A 3 -12.59 -10.47 -19.87
CA ALA A 3 -13.38 -10.05 -18.73
C ALA A 3 -14.21 -11.25 -18.29
N ARG A 4 -13.93 -11.77 -17.09
CA ARG A 4 -14.76 -12.78 -16.45
C ARG A 4 -16.16 -12.19 -16.28
N GLY A 5 -17.11 -12.60 -17.12
CA GLY A 5 -18.51 -12.19 -17.15
C GLY A 5 -19.34 -12.72 -15.98
N GLY A 6 -18.81 -12.64 -14.76
CA GLY A 6 -19.56 -12.83 -13.53
C GLY A 6 -19.85 -11.48 -12.90
N THR A 7 -20.94 -11.39 -12.12
CA THR A 7 -21.13 -10.28 -11.19
C THR A 7 -19.85 -10.16 -10.35
N PRO A 8 -19.22 -8.97 -10.27
CA PRO A 8 -18.05 -8.78 -9.44
C PRO A 8 -18.38 -9.25 -8.02
N GLU A 9 -17.55 -10.11 -7.45
CA GLU A 9 -17.71 -10.50 -6.07
C GLU A 9 -17.62 -9.23 -5.20
N PRO A 10 -18.49 -9.05 -4.19
CA PRO A 10 -18.41 -7.88 -3.31
C PRO A 10 -17.01 -7.78 -2.68
N PRO A 11 -16.52 -6.58 -2.43
CA PRO A 11 -15.17 -6.40 -1.91
C PRO A 11 -15.02 -7.01 -0.50
N THR A 12 -13.78 -7.33 -0.13
CA THR A 12 -13.49 -8.08 1.10
C THR A 12 -14.00 -7.39 2.36
N TRP A 13 -13.98 -6.05 2.43
CA TRP A 13 -14.47 -5.31 3.61
C TRP A 13 -15.99 -5.41 3.82
N GLU A 14 -16.77 -5.74 2.79
CA GLU A 14 -18.21 -6.01 2.92
C GLU A 14 -18.47 -7.47 3.33
N ARG A 15 -17.68 -8.39 2.80
CA ARG A 15 -17.87 -9.83 3.02
C ARG A 15 -17.28 -10.36 4.31
N ASN A 16 -16.11 -9.85 4.67
CA ASN A 16 -15.36 -10.23 5.86
C ASN A 16 -14.63 -9.00 6.41
N PRO A 17 -15.32 -8.16 7.19
CA PRO A 17 -14.73 -7.00 7.87
C PRO A 17 -13.52 -7.33 8.77
N GLN A 18 -13.38 -8.60 9.16
CA GLN A 18 -12.29 -9.11 10.00
C GLN A 18 -11.13 -9.73 9.19
N ALA A 19 -11.13 -9.57 7.86
CA ALA A 19 -10.06 -10.07 7.02
C ALA A 19 -8.72 -9.40 7.37
N LYS A 20 -7.65 -10.19 7.25
CA LYS A 20 -6.28 -9.69 7.43
C LYS A 20 -6.01 -8.49 6.53
N GLY A 21 -5.31 -7.50 7.07
CA GLY A 21 -4.99 -6.23 6.44
C GLY A 21 -6.03 -5.15 6.69
N LEU A 22 -7.32 -5.48 6.88
CA LEU A 22 -8.37 -4.47 7.06
C LEU A 22 -8.21 -3.60 8.32
N PRO A 23 -7.82 -4.13 9.50
CA PRO A 23 -7.61 -3.30 10.69
C PRO A 23 -6.59 -2.18 10.48
N ALA A 24 -5.56 -2.41 9.66
CA ALA A 24 -4.55 -1.41 9.34
C ALA A 24 -5.12 -0.23 8.54
N PHE A 25 -6.14 -0.45 7.70
CA PHE A 25 -6.81 0.62 6.97
C PHE A 25 -7.65 1.49 7.90
N LEU A 26 -8.37 0.91 8.86
CA LEU A 26 -9.12 1.67 9.87
C LEU A 26 -8.18 2.55 10.71
N ALA A 27 -7.06 1.97 11.15
CA ALA A 27 -5.99 2.68 11.84
C ALA A 27 -5.42 3.87 11.04
N ALA A 28 -5.24 3.69 9.72
CA ALA A 28 -4.76 4.74 8.83
C ALA A 28 -5.82 5.84 8.60
N THR A 29 -7.10 5.47 8.47
CA THR A 29 -8.22 6.42 8.39
C THR A 29 -8.29 7.31 9.63
N ALA A 30 -8.19 6.71 10.82
CA ALA A 30 -8.16 7.45 12.08
C ALA A 30 -6.96 8.42 12.16
N ALA A 31 -5.78 8.00 11.70
CA ALA A 31 -4.62 8.90 11.65
C ALA A 31 -4.82 10.08 10.70
N ARG A 32 -5.43 9.85 9.52
CA ARG A 32 -5.76 10.89 8.54
C ARG A 32 -6.81 11.88 9.05
N ALA A 33 -7.68 11.47 9.97
CA ALA A 33 -8.64 12.37 10.62
C ALA A 33 -7.96 13.47 11.48
N GLN A 34 -6.68 13.30 11.82
CA GLN A 34 -5.85 14.33 12.48
C GLN A 34 -5.09 15.23 11.47
N GLY A 35 -5.23 14.98 10.17
CA GLY A 35 -4.61 15.74 9.09
C GLY A 35 -3.79 14.87 8.13
N GLU A 36 -3.55 15.39 6.93
CA GLU A 36 -2.82 14.67 5.87
C GLU A 36 -1.39 14.29 6.30
N ASP A 37 -0.66 15.25 6.88
CA ASP A 37 0.70 15.05 7.37
C ASP A 37 0.77 14.00 8.50
N ALA A 38 -0.22 14.01 9.40
CA ALA A 38 -0.38 12.99 10.44
C ALA A 38 -0.61 11.59 9.83
N GLY A 39 -1.50 11.48 8.85
CA GLY A 39 -1.73 10.26 8.10
C GLY A 39 -0.48 9.77 7.36
N ASN A 40 0.30 10.66 6.76
CA ASN A 40 1.54 10.32 6.07
C ASN A 40 2.61 9.77 7.03
N ARG A 41 2.82 10.42 8.18
CA ARG A 41 3.74 9.92 9.20
C ARG A 41 3.29 8.57 9.75
N PHE A 42 1.99 8.39 10.00
CA PHE A 42 1.44 7.11 10.46
C PHE A 42 1.68 6.00 9.44
N ARG A 43 1.35 6.24 8.17
CA ARG A 43 1.56 5.25 7.09
C ARG A 43 3.01 4.82 7.01
N LEU A 44 3.95 5.76 7.04
CA LEU A 44 5.39 5.46 7.04
C LEU A 44 5.80 4.66 8.29
N ALA A 45 5.34 5.07 9.47
CA ALA A 45 5.65 4.37 10.73
C ALA A 45 5.11 2.92 10.73
N LEU A 46 3.91 2.70 10.19
CA LEU A 46 3.31 1.37 10.08
C LEU A 46 4.03 0.50 9.05
N GLN A 47 4.43 1.07 7.91
CA GLN A 47 5.25 0.37 6.92
C GLN A 47 6.58 -0.09 7.52
N ARG A 48 7.27 0.79 8.28
CA ARG A 48 8.51 0.41 8.98
C ARG A 48 8.27 -0.68 10.02
N ALA A 49 7.24 -0.53 10.87
CA ALA A 49 6.89 -1.54 11.85
C ALA A 49 6.65 -2.93 11.20
N ARG A 50 6.03 -2.98 10.02
CA ARG A 50 5.79 -4.24 9.32
C ARG A 50 7.04 -4.77 8.60
N HIS A 51 7.73 -3.92 7.85
CA HIS A 51 8.75 -4.37 6.89
C HIS A 51 10.17 -4.35 7.45
N GLU A 52 10.48 -3.43 8.36
CA GLU A 52 11.79 -3.34 9.02
C GLU A 52 11.78 -4.11 10.35
N ASP A 53 10.76 -3.89 11.20
CA ASP A 53 10.69 -4.52 12.53
C ASP A 53 10.00 -5.90 12.51
N HIS A 54 9.49 -6.33 11.35
CA HIS A 54 8.76 -7.60 11.16
C HIS A 54 7.55 -7.80 12.09
N LEU A 55 6.93 -6.73 12.56
CA LEU A 55 5.76 -6.81 13.44
C LEU A 55 4.51 -7.26 12.66
N PRO A 56 3.56 -7.93 13.34
CA PRO A 56 2.30 -8.36 12.74
C PRO A 56 1.39 -7.14 12.46
N VAL A 57 1.10 -6.90 11.18
CA VAL A 57 0.32 -5.72 10.73
C VAL A 57 -1.14 -5.73 11.17
N ASP A 58 -1.68 -6.89 11.55
CA ASP A 58 -3.08 -7.04 11.97
C ASP A 58 -3.30 -6.73 13.45
N GLN A 59 -2.23 -6.55 14.23
CA GLN A 59 -2.34 -6.33 15.67
C GLN A 59 -2.50 -4.85 16.01
N HIS A 60 -3.47 -4.56 16.89
CA HIS A 60 -3.69 -3.23 17.43
C HIS A 60 -2.44 -2.64 18.10
N SER A 61 -1.62 -3.46 18.76
CA SER A 61 -0.34 -3.04 19.35
C SER A 61 0.62 -2.46 18.31
N THR A 62 0.69 -3.04 17.12
CA THR A 62 1.49 -2.53 16.00
C THR A 62 0.95 -1.18 15.50
N HIS A 63 -0.37 -1.03 15.42
CA HIS A 63 -1.00 0.24 15.03
C HIS A 63 -0.76 1.33 16.06
N ARG A 64 -0.91 1.02 17.35
CA ARG A 64 -0.63 1.96 18.45
C ARG A 64 0.83 2.43 18.43
N LEU A 65 1.77 1.50 18.25
CA LEU A 65 3.19 1.82 18.10
C LEU A 65 3.43 2.76 16.91
N ALA A 66 2.77 2.54 15.77
CA ALA A 66 2.86 3.42 14.62
C ALA A 66 2.28 4.82 14.91
N ALA A 67 1.16 4.91 15.65
CA ALA A 67 0.57 6.18 16.08
C ALA A 67 1.51 6.97 17.02
N GLU A 68 2.14 6.29 17.97
CA GLU A 68 3.14 6.88 18.87
C GLU A 68 4.36 7.40 18.12
N ARG A 69 4.94 6.58 17.22
CA ARG A 69 6.07 6.96 16.37
C ARG A 69 5.74 8.13 15.45
N ALA A 70 4.50 8.20 14.97
CA ALA A 70 4.00 9.29 14.13
C ALA A 70 3.64 10.56 14.93
N LYS A 71 3.78 10.53 16.26
CA LYS A 71 3.44 11.65 17.16
C LYS A 71 1.99 12.12 16.96
N LEU A 72 1.07 11.17 16.86
CA LEU A 72 -0.37 11.46 16.85
C LEU A 72 -0.86 11.81 18.25
N ASP A 73 -2.03 12.45 18.33
CA ASP A 73 -2.84 12.37 19.55
C ASP A 73 -3.39 10.95 19.66
N VAL A 74 -2.70 10.10 20.43
CA VAL A 74 -3.03 8.68 20.55
C VAL A 74 -4.40 8.46 21.18
N ALA A 75 -4.80 9.29 22.14
CA ALA A 75 -6.09 9.14 22.80
C ALA A 75 -7.25 9.41 21.82
N ARG A 76 -7.14 10.48 21.03
CA ARG A 76 -8.08 10.75 19.94
C ARG A 76 -8.05 9.65 18.88
N TRP A 77 -6.86 9.21 18.47
CA TRP A 77 -6.69 8.15 17.48
C TRP A 77 -7.38 6.84 17.91
N GLU A 78 -7.27 6.43 19.18
CA GLU A 78 -7.94 5.22 19.69
C GLU A 78 -9.46 5.31 19.62
N LEU A 79 -10.04 6.50 19.85
CA LEU A 79 -11.48 6.73 19.68
C LEU A 79 -11.86 6.69 18.20
N ASP A 80 -11.10 7.39 17.35
CA ASP A 80 -11.36 7.48 15.91
C ASP A 80 -11.31 6.09 15.26
N VAL A 81 -10.38 5.20 15.68
CA VAL A 81 -10.30 3.81 15.20
C VAL A 81 -11.56 3.01 15.49
N GLN A 82 -12.20 3.21 16.64
CA GLN A 82 -13.41 2.48 17.03
C GLN A 82 -14.63 2.90 16.21
N THR A 83 -14.62 4.13 15.69
CA THR A 83 -15.73 4.69 14.90
C THR A 83 -15.45 4.71 13.39
N ALA A 84 -14.24 4.37 12.97
CA ALA A 84 -13.86 4.36 11.56
C ALA A 84 -14.62 3.29 10.77
N ASP A 85 -14.92 3.60 9.51
CA ASP A 85 -15.51 2.68 8.55
C ASP A 85 -14.57 2.43 7.36
N PHE A 86 -15.03 1.58 6.43
CA PHE A 86 -14.31 1.28 5.20
C PHE A 86 -14.67 2.20 4.03
N GLY A 87 -15.38 3.31 4.26
CA GLY A 87 -15.81 4.24 3.20
C GLY A 87 -14.62 4.85 2.44
N THR A 88 -13.58 5.28 3.17
CA THR A 88 -12.34 5.76 2.54
C THR A 88 -11.65 4.67 1.73
N LEU A 89 -11.53 3.45 2.27
CA LEU A 89 -10.92 2.32 1.57
C LEU A 89 -11.69 1.98 0.30
N ALA A 90 -13.03 1.96 0.35
CA ALA A 90 -13.87 1.66 -0.79
C ALA A 90 -13.73 2.71 -1.90
N ALA A 91 -13.68 3.99 -1.54
CA ALA A 91 -13.46 5.09 -2.48
C ALA A 91 -12.06 5.02 -3.13
N GLU A 92 -11.01 4.84 -2.31
CA GLU A 92 -9.62 4.70 -2.79
C GLU A 92 -9.45 3.47 -3.69
N HIS A 93 -10.06 2.34 -3.34
CA HIS A 93 -10.03 1.13 -4.16
C HIS A 93 -10.75 1.32 -5.50
N THR A 94 -11.94 1.93 -5.49
CA THR A 94 -12.70 2.22 -6.72
C THR A 94 -11.87 3.09 -7.67
N GLU A 95 -11.19 4.09 -7.13
CA GLU A 95 -10.29 4.94 -7.91
C GLU A 95 -9.06 4.19 -8.42
N ALA A 96 -8.45 3.33 -7.60
CA ALA A 96 -7.33 2.50 -8.02
C ALA A 96 -7.71 1.58 -9.19
N VAL A 97 -8.87 0.91 -9.11
CA VAL A 97 -9.39 0.06 -10.20
C VAL A 97 -9.64 0.89 -11.47
N ARG A 98 -10.22 2.10 -11.35
CA ARG A 98 -10.43 3.01 -12.48
C ARG A 98 -9.13 3.39 -13.19
N ARG A 99 -8.03 3.49 -12.43
CA ARG A 99 -6.66 3.75 -12.92
C ARG A 99 -5.92 2.51 -13.40
N GLY A 100 -6.60 1.36 -13.48
CA GLY A 100 -6.01 0.10 -13.94
C GLY A 100 -5.05 -0.54 -12.94
N VAL A 101 -5.14 -0.22 -11.64
CA VAL A 101 -4.36 -0.90 -10.60
C VAL A 101 -4.88 -2.32 -10.43
N PHE A 102 -4.00 -3.31 -10.64
CA PHE A 102 -4.31 -4.73 -10.50
C PHE A 102 -3.44 -5.45 -9.45
N GLY A 103 -2.47 -4.74 -8.85
CA GLY A 103 -1.56 -5.26 -7.84
C GLY A 103 -0.89 -4.14 -7.05
N VAL A 104 -0.19 -4.48 -5.97
CA VAL A 104 0.53 -3.51 -5.14
C VAL A 104 2.01 -3.90 -4.94
N PRO A 105 2.93 -2.92 -4.87
CA PRO A 105 2.73 -1.51 -5.19
C PRO A 105 2.50 -1.28 -6.71
N THR A 106 1.70 -0.26 -7.03
CA THR A 106 1.56 0.27 -8.40
C THR A 106 1.89 1.76 -8.39
N LEU A 107 2.79 2.19 -9.27
CA LEU A 107 3.09 3.59 -9.52
C LEU A 107 2.23 4.10 -10.67
N VAL A 108 1.58 5.25 -10.52
CA VAL A 108 0.69 5.83 -11.54
C VAL A 108 1.22 7.21 -11.94
N TRP A 109 1.50 7.41 -13.23
CA TRP A 109 1.92 8.68 -13.78
C TRP A 109 0.74 9.61 -14.04
N PRO A 110 0.93 10.94 -14.02
CA PRO A 110 -0.13 11.92 -14.30
C PRO A 110 -0.84 11.70 -15.64
N GLU A 111 -0.11 11.21 -16.65
CA GLU A 111 -0.61 10.92 -18.00
C GLU A 111 -1.41 9.61 -18.08
N GLY A 112 -1.54 8.88 -16.97
CA GLY A 112 -2.41 7.70 -16.82
C GLY A 112 -1.72 6.35 -16.98
N ARG A 113 -0.45 6.30 -17.38
CA ARG A 113 0.32 5.03 -17.45
C ARG A 113 0.68 4.56 -16.04
N SER A 114 0.53 3.26 -15.77
CA SER A 114 0.80 2.67 -14.47
C SER A 114 1.72 1.46 -14.56
N TYR A 115 2.47 1.19 -13.48
CA TYR A 115 3.43 0.10 -13.40
C TYR A 115 3.28 -0.61 -12.07
N TYR A 116 2.90 -1.88 -12.15
CA TYR A 116 3.02 -2.81 -11.05
C TYR A 116 4.50 -3.19 -10.88
N LEU A 117 4.98 -3.14 -9.64
CA LEU A 117 6.35 -3.52 -9.30
C LEU A 117 6.32 -4.71 -8.34
N LYS A 118 6.96 -5.82 -8.73
CA LYS A 118 7.19 -6.94 -7.82
C LYS A 118 8.49 -6.69 -7.06
N ILE A 119 8.37 -6.29 -5.80
CA ILE A 119 9.48 -6.04 -4.88
C ILE A 119 9.53 -7.21 -3.89
N THR A 120 10.64 -7.94 -3.84
CA THR A 120 10.83 -9.08 -2.93
C THR A 120 11.30 -8.66 -1.55
N ASP A 121 12.19 -7.66 -1.52
CA ASP A 121 12.87 -7.18 -0.33
C ASP A 121 12.83 -5.66 -0.26
N LEU A 122 12.93 -5.11 0.95
CA LEU A 122 12.98 -3.67 1.13
C LEU A 122 14.20 -3.11 0.39
N ILE A 123 13.95 -2.16 -0.52
CA ILE A 123 15.02 -1.48 -1.27
C ILE A 123 15.80 -0.59 -0.29
N PRO A 124 17.13 -0.76 -0.17
CA PRO A 124 17.98 0.12 0.63
C PRO A 124 17.77 1.59 0.25
N GLY A 125 17.74 2.48 1.25
CA GLY A 125 17.41 3.90 1.03
C GLY A 125 18.36 4.62 0.06
N ASP A 126 19.64 4.24 0.04
CA ASP A 126 20.66 4.73 -0.89
C ASP A 126 20.45 4.26 -2.34
N ARG A 127 19.65 3.20 -2.55
CA ARG A 127 19.30 2.68 -3.88
C ARG A 127 17.89 3.06 -4.34
N ALA A 128 17.03 3.54 -3.45
CA ALA A 128 15.63 3.79 -3.74
C ALA A 128 15.43 4.84 -4.86
N VAL A 129 16.21 5.92 -4.83
CA VAL A 129 16.15 6.99 -5.85
C VAL A 129 16.62 6.46 -7.22
N ALA A 130 17.76 5.76 -7.24
CA ALA A 130 18.30 5.19 -8.48
C ALA A 130 17.32 4.17 -9.13
N LEU A 131 16.61 3.38 -8.32
CA LEU A 131 15.56 2.50 -8.84
C LEU A 131 14.40 3.29 -9.44
N TYR A 132 13.94 4.35 -8.77
CA TYR A 132 12.89 5.22 -9.28
C TYR A 132 13.27 5.86 -10.62
N ASP A 133 14.50 6.38 -10.73
CA ASP A 133 15.02 6.99 -11.96
C ASP A 133 15.09 5.98 -13.11
N ALA A 134 15.44 4.72 -12.82
CA ALA A 134 15.44 3.65 -13.81
C ALA A 134 14.01 3.34 -14.32
N ILE A 135 13.02 3.31 -13.42
CA ILE A 135 11.61 3.11 -13.80
C ILE A 135 11.10 4.30 -14.62
N GLU A 136 11.45 5.54 -14.24
CA GLU A 136 11.12 6.74 -15.02
C GLU A 136 11.76 6.68 -16.42
N THR A 137 12.99 6.19 -16.52
CA THR A 137 13.66 6.00 -17.81
C THR A 137 12.91 5.00 -18.69
N VAL A 138 12.51 3.85 -18.13
CA VAL A 138 11.67 2.86 -18.83
C VAL A 138 10.34 3.48 -19.26
N HIS A 139 9.77 4.36 -18.44
CA HIS A 139 8.50 5.02 -18.74
C HIS A 139 8.52 5.83 -20.04
N ARG A 140 9.69 6.32 -20.47
CA ARG A 140 9.85 7.05 -21.73
C ARG A 140 9.65 6.17 -22.98
N PHE A 141 9.67 4.85 -22.82
CA PHE A 141 9.43 3.88 -23.90
C PHE A 141 8.01 3.32 -23.81
N GLY A 142 7.10 3.87 -24.62
CA GLY A 142 5.68 3.49 -24.68
C GLY A 142 5.45 2.04 -25.11
N GLU A 143 6.41 1.48 -25.84
CA GLU A 143 6.40 0.16 -26.45
C GLU A 143 6.70 -0.96 -25.44
N VAL A 144 7.34 -0.63 -24.32
CA VAL A 144 7.68 -1.60 -23.28
C VAL A 144 6.48 -1.84 -22.37
N ILE A 145 5.80 -2.98 -22.56
CA ILE A 145 4.64 -3.35 -21.75
C ILE A 145 4.99 -4.21 -20.53
N GLU A 146 6.11 -4.93 -20.55
CA GLU A 146 6.51 -5.82 -19.46
C GLU A 146 8.02 -6.12 -19.49
N ILE A 147 8.67 -6.09 -18.32
CA ILE A 147 10.04 -6.57 -18.09
C ILE A 147 9.97 -7.58 -16.95
N LYS A 148 10.51 -8.79 -17.16
CA LYS A 148 10.50 -9.87 -16.18
C LYS A 148 11.86 -10.54 -16.10
N THR A 149 12.17 -11.04 -14.91
CA THR A 149 13.31 -11.91 -14.62
C THR A 149 12.79 -13.18 -13.93
N PRO A 150 13.42 -14.36 -14.11
CA PRO A 150 13.00 -15.57 -13.41
C PRO A 150 13.01 -15.38 -11.89
N GLU A 151 11.92 -15.78 -11.22
CA GLU A 151 11.78 -15.62 -9.77
C GLU A 151 12.76 -16.51 -8.97
N SER A 152 13.32 -17.53 -9.62
CA SER A 152 14.24 -18.52 -9.06
C SER A 152 15.72 -18.11 -9.16
N GLU A 153 16.06 -16.98 -9.80
CA GLU A 153 17.45 -16.58 -10.10
C GLU A 153 17.99 -15.45 -9.21
N GLY A 154 17.61 -15.43 -7.93
CA GLY A 154 18.36 -14.67 -6.91
C GLY A 154 19.78 -15.20 -6.64
N THR A 155 20.23 -16.23 -7.38
CA THR A 155 21.49 -16.95 -7.16
C THR A 155 22.25 -17.29 -8.46
N LEU A 156 22.12 -16.48 -9.52
CA LEU A 156 23.04 -16.60 -10.65
C LEU A 156 24.05 -15.44 -10.68
N ALA A 157 25.29 -15.83 -10.38
CA ALA A 157 26.56 -15.11 -10.45
C ALA A 157 26.88 -14.14 -9.29
N ALA A 158 27.53 -14.72 -8.27
CA ALA A 158 28.66 -14.08 -7.59
C ALA A 158 29.85 -13.93 -8.57
#